data_AF-A0A6V6ZFQ2-F1
#
_entry.id   AF-A0A6V6ZFQ2-F1
#
_cell.length_a   1.000
_cell.length_b   1.000
_cell.length_c   1.000
_cell.angle_alpha   90.00
_cell.angle_beta   90.00
_cell.angle_gamma   90.00
#
_symmetry.space_group_name_H-M   'P 1'
#
loop_
_entity.id
_entity.type
_entity.pdbx_description
1 polymer ?
#
loop_
_entity_poly.entity_id
_entity_poly.type
_entity_poly.pdbx_seq_one_letter_code
_entity_poly.pdbx_strand_id
1 'polypeptide(L)'
;MSLFYRLFIENFHETLLYNIIKDFLFPLFLALISVITAYYFFFRQILNDNQKMIERKKEELKDKLTYFSLIIHNAIQNSKEQNENLKTLISELEGIEIDSRPQFIAPITDLKNIAKKIDIENYLLSFLEYYSSGNKIENAGKFKTIIDSCGMIYQIFLQNDKFLKDKLKLDSEGKIKLSAMVNECANLLGKCLHKMHEEKNPLFPEFIKINDDANKKMNLYGDEFLRGQYYLILKPCLELLDSWDRRHIVFDEDLGNLWITSKDGVELYNNMCRNNILLLNHLKINFKEVENLLIDIETSSQQLRKDFL
;
A
#
# COMPACT_ATOMS: atom_id res chain seq x y z
N MET A 1 39.53 24.49 -95.84
CA MET A 1 38.78 24.79 -94.60
C MET A 1 38.88 23.71 -93.52
N SER A 2 39.34 22.47 -93.80
CA SER A 2 39.47 21.44 -92.74
C SER A 2 40.89 21.26 -92.14
N LEU A 3 41.96 21.67 -92.83
CA LEU A 3 43.34 21.54 -92.30
C LEU A 3 43.72 22.65 -91.31
N PHE A 4 43.32 23.90 -91.57
CA PHE A 4 43.58 25.03 -90.66
C PHE A 4 42.82 24.89 -89.34
N TYR A 5 41.60 24.35 -89.37
CA TYR A 5 40.83 24.07 -88.16
C TYR A 5 41.45 22.93 -87.35
N ARG A 6 41.98 21.88 -88.00
CA ARG A 6 42.73 20.80 -87.35
C ARG A 6 44.05 21.27 -86.72
N LEU A 7 44.86 22.05 -87.44
CA LEU A 7 46.13 22.59 -86.93
C LEU A 7 45.93 23.60 -85.79
N PHE A 8 44.85 24.39 -85.84
CA PHE A 8 44.51 25.32 -84.75
C PHE A 8 44.04 24.56 -83.50
N ILE A 9 43.31 23.44 -83.67
CA ILE A 9 42.89 22.56 -82.56
C ILE A 9 44.08 21.76 -81.99
N GLU A 10 44.98 21.24 -82.84
CA GLU A 10 46.17 20.49 -82.42
C GLU A 10 47.16 21.38 -81.65
N ASN A 11 47.40 22.62 -82.08
CA ASN A 11 48.29 23.55 -81.36
C ASN A 11 47.64 24.18 -80.12
N PHE A 12 46.31 24.25 -80.02
CA PHE A 12 45.64 24.79 -78.82
C PHE A 12 45.89 23.89 -77.60
N HIS A 13 45.95 22.57 -77.83
CA HIS A 13 46.25 21.57 -76.80
C HIS A 13 47.71 21.60 -76.29
N GLU A 14 48.64 22.21 -77.04
CA GLU A 14 50.06 22.35 -76.65
C GLU A 14 50.40 23.74 -76.09
N THR A 15 49.43 24.65 -75.99
CA THR A 15 49.69 25.97 -75.39
C THR A 15 49.85 25.86 -73.86
N LEU A 16 50.89 26.52 -73.33
CA LEU A 16 51.19 26.60 -71.91
C LEU A 16 49.97 26.99 -71.06
N LEU A 17 49.14 27.90 -71.59
CA LEU A 17 47.91 28.36 -70.94
C LEU A 17 46.85 27.26 -70.84
N TYR A 18 46.65 26.46 -71.90
CA TYR A 18 45.69 25.37 -71.92
C TYR A 18 46.08 24.27 -70.92
N ASN A 19 47.37 23.92 -70.86
CA ASN A 19 47.87 22.92 -69.91
C ASN A 19 47.78 23.40 -68.46
N ILE A 20 48.06 24.67 -68.16
CA ILE A 20 47.86 25.25 -66.81
C ILE A 20 46.36 25.21 -66.42
N ILE A 21 45.46 25.55 -67.35
CA ILE A 21 44.03 25.53 -67.08
C ILE A 21 43.54 24.09 -66.84
N LYS A 22 43.93 23.15 -67.70
CA LYS A 22 43.49 21.76 -67.66
C LYS A 22 44.08 20.99 -66.47
N ASP A 23 45.38 21.14 -66.21
CA ASP A 23 46.09 20.28 -65.25
C ASP A 23 46.18 20.90 -63.85
N PHE A 24 45.96 22.22 -63.73
CA PHE A 24 46.04 22.91 -62.43
C PHE A 24 44.73 23.58 -62.03
N LEU A 25 44.18 24.48 -62.86
CA LEU A 25 42.98 25.24 -62.49
C LEU A 25 41.72 24.36 -62.44
N PHE A 26 41.54 23.44 -63.39
CA PHE A 26 40.36 22.58 -63.44
C PHE A 26 40.30 21.58 -62.26
N PRO A 27 41.38 20.85 -61.91
CA PRO A 27 41.42 20.04 -60.69
C PRO A 27 41.25 20.86 -59.42
N LEU A 28 41.84 22.06 -59.35
CA LEU A 28 41.65 22.98 -58.21
C LEU A 28 40.18 23.37 -58.07
N PHE A 29 39.51 23.72 -59.18
CA PHE A 29 38.10 24.09 -59.18
C PHE A 29 37.20 22.91 -58.78
N LEU A 30 37.48 21.71 -59.29
CA LEU A 30 36.78 20.49 -58.88
C LEU A 30 36.99 20.17 -57.40
N ALA A 31 38.21 20.34 -56.89
CA ALA A 31 38.51 20.18 -55.47
C ALA A 31 37.74 21.21 -54.62
N LEU A 32 37.66 22.46 -55.06
CA LEU A 32 36.94 23.54 -54.38
C LEU A 32 35.43 23.29 -54.35
N ILE A 33 34.85 22.86 -55.48
CA ILE A 33 33.46 22.39 -55.53
C ILE A 33 33.25 21.21 -54.58
N SER A 34 34.16 20.24 -54.57
CA SER A 34 34.06 19.05 -53.73
C SER A 34 34.09 19.40 -52.24
N VAL A 35 34.95 20.34 -51.83
CA VAL A 35 35.02 20.84 -50.44
C VAL A 35 33.74 21.60 -50.06
N ILE A 36 33.24 22.48 -50.93
CA ILE A 36 31.97 23.20 -50.68
C ILE A 36 30.80 22.21 -50.57
N THR A 37 30.75 21.22 -51.46
CA THR A 37 29.69 20.20 -51.46
C THR A 37 29.76 19.35 -50.20
N ALA A 38 30.97 18.90 -49.81
CA ALA A 38 31.19 18.16 -48.56
C ALA A 38 30.80 18.97 -47.32
N TYR A 39 31.17 20.26 -47.26
CA TYR A 39 30.79 21.16 -46.17
C TYR A 39 29.26 21.32 -46.08
N TYR A 40 28.58 21.51 -47.20
CA TYR A 40 27.12 21.61 -47.26
C TYR A 40 26.43 20.33 -46.76
N PHE A 41 26.90 19.16 -47.21
CA PHE A 41 26.37 17.88 -46.74
C PHE A 41 26.61 17.67 -45.25
N PHE A 42 27.81 17.99 -44.75
CA PHE A 42 28.16 17.86 -43.34
C PHE A 42 27.29 18.78 -42.46
N PHE A 43 27.10 20.04 -42.87
CA PHE A 43 26.26 20.99 -42.15
C PHE A 43 24.78 20.55 -42.13
N ARG A 44 24.27 20.09 -43.28
CA ARG A 44 22.90 19.55 -43.38
C ARG A 44 22.72 18.29 -42.54
N GLN A 45 23.74 17.43 -42.48
CA GLN A 45 23.73 16.23 -41.65
C GLN A 45 23.71 16.57 -40.16
N ILE A 46 24.52 17.53 -39.71
CA ILE A 46 24.49 18.04 -38.31
C ILE A 46 23.10 18.59 -37.97
N LEU A 47 22.49 19.37 -38.87
CA LEU A 47 21.14 19.91 -38.64
C LEU A 47 20.10 18.78 -38.51
N ASN A 48 20.13 17.80 -39.41
CA ASN A 48 19.24 16.64 -39.36
C ASN A 48 19.46 15.79 -38.10
N ASP A 49 20.70 15.56 -37.70
CA ASP A 49 21.04 14.77 -36.51
C ASP A 49 20.59 15.50 -35.23
N ASN A 50 20.74 16.82 -35.18
CA ASN A 50 20.20 17.65 -34.10
C ASN A 50 18.66 17.59 -34.04
N GLN A 51 17.97 17.65 -35.18
CA GLN A 51 16.51 17.49 -35.23
C GLN A 51 16.07 16.12 -34.73
N LYS A 52 16.70 15.04 -35.20
CA LYS A 52 16.44 13.67 -34.73
C LYS A 52 16.71 13.50 -33.23
N MET A 53 17.76 14.12 -32.70
CA MET A 53 18.04 14.11 -31.27
C MET A 53 16.94 14.82 -30.45
N ILE A 54 16.43 15.95 -30.94
CA ILE A 54 15.31 16.65 -30.29
C ILE A 54 14.03 15.81 -30.35
N GLU A 55 13.74 15.19 -31.48
CA GLU A 55 12.59 14.30 -31.65
C GLU A 55 12.66 13.10 -30.71
N ARG A 56 13.80 12.41 -30.66
CA ARG A 56 14.03 11.29 -29.72
C ARG A 56 13.85 11.70 -28.27
N LYS A 57 14.40 12.85 -27.86
CA LYS A 57 14.21 13.36 -26.50
C LYS A 57 12.74 13.62 -26.17
N LYS A 58 11.96 14.14 -27.12
CA LYS A 58 10.52 14.36 -26.94
C LYS A 58 9.76 13.04 -26.83
N GLU A 59 10.11 12.04 -27.63
CA GLU A 59 9.55 10.69 -27.53
C GLU A 59 9.88 10.04 -26.19
N GLU A 60 11.14 10.04 -25.78
CA GLU A 60 11.58 9.50 -24.48
C GLU A 60 10.85 10.17 -23.30
N LEU A 61 10.68 11.50 -23.36
CA LEU A 61 9.96 12.27 -22.36
C LEU A 61 8.47 11.90 -22.34
N LYS A 62 7.85 11.75 -23.51
CA LYS A 62 6.45 11.31 -23.64
C LYS A 62 6.27 9.89 -23.09
N ASP A 63 7.10 8.94 -23.48
CA ASP A 63 7.03 7.55 -23.02
C ASP A 63 7.18 7.45 -21.51
N LYS A 64 8.12 8.22 -20.94
CA LYS A 64 8.31 8.29 -19.49
C LYS A 64 7.06 8.83 -18.79
N LEU A 65 6.46 9.92 -19.28
CA LEU A 65 5.25 10.49 -18.67
C LEU A 65 4.00 9.63 -18.89
N THR A 66 3.90 8.93 -20.03
CA THR A 66 2.87 7.91 -20.27
C THR A 66 2.98 6.78 -19.25
N TYR A 67 4.18 6.24 -19.04
CA TYR A 67 4.40 5.23 -18.02
C TYR A 67 4.03 5.77 -16.64
N PHE A 68 4.49 6.97 -16.27
CA PHE A 68 4.16 7.57 -14.97
C PHE A 68 2.65 7.71 -14.76
N SER A 69 1.95 8.24 -15.77
CA SER A 69 0.50 8.39 -15.78
C SER A 69 -0.22 7.06 -15.56
N LEU A 70 0.24 5.99 -16.22
CA LEU A 70 -0.33 4.66 -16.09
C LEU A 70 -0.12 4.06 -14.69
N ILE A 71 1.08 4.19 -14.10
CA ILE A 71 1.31 3.70 -12.74
C ILE A 71 0.46 4.47 -11.73
N ILE A 72 0.34 5.80 -11.88
CA ILE A 72 -0.52 6.62 -11.01
C ILE A 72 -1.98 6.20 -11.15
N HIS A 73 -2.46 5.98 -12.37
CA HIS A 73 -3.82 5.53 -12.60
C HIS A 73 -4.10 4.20 -11.90
N ASN A 74 -3.22 3.21 -12.09
CA ASN A 74 -3.35 1.91 -11.44
C ASN A 74 -3.25 2.04 -9.91
N ALA A 75 -2.34 2.87 -9.40
CA ALA A 75 -2.24 3.14 -7.97
C ALA A 75 -3.54 3.71 -7.39
N ILE A 76 -4.20 4.64 -8.09
CA ILE A 76 -5.51 5.19 -7.68
C ILE A 76 -6.57 4.09 -7.67
N GLN A 77 -6.70 3.30 -8.75
CA GLN A 77 -7.72 2.25 -8.84
C GLN A 77 -7.53 1.18 -7.77
N ASN A 78 -6.30 0.67 -7.62
CA ASN A 78 -5.97 -0.33 -6.60
C ASN A 78 -6.22 0.22 -5.19
N SER A 79 -5.90 1.49 -4.95
CA SER A 79 -6.13 2.12 -3.65
C SER A 79 -7.61 2.29 -3.35
N LYS A 80 -8.44 2.62 -4.35
CA LYS A 80 -9.91 2.68 -4.18
C LYS A 80 -10.49 1.32 -3.82
N GLU A 81 -10.13 0.28 -4.58
CA GLU A 81 -10.58 -1.08 -4.31
C GLU A 81 -10.15 -1.53 -2.91
N GLN A 82 -8.90 -1.28 -2.53
CA GLN A 82 -8.39 -1.63 -1.21
C GLN A 82 -9.07 -0.84 -0.09
N ASN A 83 -9.43 0.43 -0.32
CA ASN A 83 -10.13 1.24 0.67
C ASN A 83 -11.61 0.82 0.83
N GLU A 84 -12.27 0.38 -0.24
CA GLU A 84 -13.62 -0.23 -0.15
C GLU A 84 -13.59 -1.59 0.56
N ASN A 85 -12.54 -2.38 0.35
CA ASN A 85 -12.31 -3.61 1.12
C ASN A 85 -12.11 -3.28 2.62
N LEU A 86 -11.36 -2.23 2.93
CA LEU A 86 -11.16 -1.74 4.30
C LEU A 86 -12.48 -1.30 4.94
N LYS A 87 -13.32 -0.59 4.19
CA LYS A 87 -14.66 -0.17 4.63
C LYS A 87 -15.56 -1.37 4.93
N THR A 88 -15.57 -2.36 4.04
CA THR A 88 -16.31 -3.61 4.25
C THR A 88 -15.84 -4.32 5.52
N LEU A 89 -14.53 -4.43 5.70
CA LEU A 89 -13.92 -5.01 6.91
C LEU A 89 -14.32 -4.23 8.18
N ILE A 90 -14.32 -2.90 8.14
CA ILE A 90 -14.76 -2.05 9.26
C ILE A 90 -16.21 -2.38 9.61
N SER A 91 -17.12 -2.43 8.62
CA SER A 91 -18.52 -2.76 8.83
C SER A 91 -18.73 -4.18 9.36
N GLU A 92 -17.91 -5.13 8.94
CA GLU A 92 -17.97 -6.51 9.45
C GLU A 92 -17.44 -6.64 10.87
N LEU A 93 -16.48 -5.82 11.28
CA LEU A 93 -15.95 -5.78 12.64
C LEU A 93 -16.84 -4.97 13.59
N GLU A 94 -17.70 -4.10 13.06
CA GLU A 94 -18.69 -3.37 13.84
C GLU A 94 -19.72 -4.32 14.47
N GLY A 95 -19.67 -4.43 15.80
CA GLY A 95 -20.58 -5.27 16.57
C GLY A 95 -20.03 -6.66 16.91
N ILE A 96 -18.82 -7.00 16.45
CA ILE A 96 -18.11 -8.23 16.84
C ILE A 96 -17.14 -7.91 17.98
N GLU A 97 -17.26 -8.64 19.10
CA GLU A 97 -16.39 -8.44 20.27
C GLU A 97 -15.01 -9.10 20.07
N ILE A 98 -14.97 -10.26 19.41
CA ILE A 98 -13.75 -11.03 19.12
C ILE A 98 -13.89 -11.61 17.70
N ASP A 99 -12.89 -11.40 16.83
CA ASP A 99 -12.89 -11.93 15.45
C ASP A 99 -11.59 -12.69 15.15
N SER A 100 -11.64 -13.69 14.26
CA SER A 100 -10.46 -14.38 13.73
C SER A 100 -10.58 -14.71 12.24
N ARG A 101 -11.24 -13.85 11.47
CA ARG A 101 -11.38 -14.08 10.02
C ARG A 101 -10.09 -13.71 9.25
N PRO A 102 -9.69 -14.53 8.26
CA PRO A 102 -8.60 -14.19 7.36
C PRO A 102 -9.00 -12.99 6.52
N GLN A 103 -8.08 -12.06 6.33
CA GLN A 103 -8.36 -10.78 5.70
C GLN A 103 -7.73 -10.68 4.32
N PHE A 104 -8.47 -10.08 3.38
CA PHE A 104 -8.05 -9.90 2.00
C PHE A 104 -7.13 -8.67 1.88
N ILE A 105 -5.94 -8.87 1.32
CA ILE A 105 -4.97 -7.80 1.07
C ILE A 105 -4.79 -7.69 -0.44
N ALA A 106 -5.19 -6.55 -1.00
CA ALA A 106 -4.95 -6.25 -2.40
C ALA A 106 -3.46 -5.96 -2.67
N PRO A 107 -2.97 -6.15 -3.91
CA PRO A 107 -1.58 -5.88 -4.25
C PRO A 107 -1.24 -4.38 -4.21
N ILE A 108 -0.25 -4.00 -3.38
CA ILE A 108 0.25 -2.61 -3.26
C ILE A 108 1.47 -2.33 -4.17
N THR A 109 1.60 -3.05 -5.29
CA THR A 109 2.83 -3.07 -6.12
C THR A 109 3.11 -1.72 -6.78
N ASP A 110 2.09 -1.06 -7.35
CA ASP A 110 2.27 0.23 -8.04
C ASP A 110 2.56 1.36 -7.06
N LEU A 111 1.86 1.38 -5.93
CA LEU A 111 2.17 2.24 -4.79
C LEU A 111 3.62 2.05 -4.32
N LYS A 112 4.10 0.80 -4.20
CA LYS A 112 5.50 0.50 -3.86
C LYS A 112 6.46 1.01 -4.93
N ASN A 113 6.11 0.87 -6.21
CA ASN A 113 6.95 1.34 -7.31
C ASN A 113 7.11 2.87 -7.25
N ILE A 114 6.01 3.61 -7.06
CA ILE A 114 6.03 5.07 -6.90
C ILE A 114 6.79 5.48 -5.63
N ALA A 115 6.56 4.79 -4.51
CA ALA A 115 7.15 5.17 -3.23
C ALA A 115 8.64 4.83 -3.10
N LYS A 116 9.15 3.82 -3.83
CA LYS A 116 10.49 3.27 -3.57
C LYS A 116 11.36 2.98 -4.79
N LYS A 117 10.80 2.89 -6.00
CA LYS A 117 11.55 2.41 -7.18
C LYS A 117 11.70 3.41 -8.30
N ILE A 118 10.74 4.31 -8.49
CA ILE A 118 10.87 5.33 -9.51
C ILE A 118 11.97 6.33 -9.12
N ASP A 119 12.68 6.81 -10.13
CA ASP A 119 13.66 7.88 -9.97
C ASP A 119 12.94 9.23 -9.91
N ILE A 120 12.55 9.63 -8.71
CA ILE A 120 11.70 10.80 -8.45
C ILE A 120 12.28 12.06 -9.11
N GLU A 121 13.59 12.26 -9.05
CA GLU A 121 14.25 13.44 -9.62
C GLU A 121 14.13 13.44 -11.15
N ASN A 122 14.41 12.31 -11.79
CA ASN A 122 14.29 12.20 -13.24
C ASN A 122 12.85 12.33 -13.73
N TYR A 123 11.86 11.84 -12.98
CA TYR A 123 10.44 12.02 -13.32
C TYR A 123 9.98 13.47 -13.08
N LEU A 124 10.45 14.13 -12.03
CA LEU A 124 10.16 15.54 -11.77
C LEU A 124 10.70 16.42 -12.90
N LEU A 125 11.94 16.21 -13.31
CA LEU A 125 12.55 16.97 -14.40
C LEU A 125 11.76 16.80 -15.70
N SER A 126 11.42 15.56 -16.07
CA SER A 126 10.61 15.29 -17.26
C SER A 126 9.20 15.91 -17.16
N PHE A 127 8.58 15.90 -15.98
CA PHE A 127 7.29 16.54 -15.74
C PHE A 127 7.35 18.06 -15.92
N LEU A 128 8.37 18.71 -15.34
CA LEU A 128 8.59 20.15 -15.46
C LEU A 128 8.99 20.59 -16.88
N GLU A 129 9.73 19.75 -17.60
CA GLU A 129 10.12 19.99 -18.98
C GLU A 129 8.93 19.87 -19.94
N TYR A 130 8.03 18.91 -19.75
CA TYR A 130 6.82 18.80 -20.55
C TYR A 130 5.83 19.95 -20.29
N TYR A 131 5.62 20.30 -19.02
CA TYR A 131 4.71 21.37 -18.62
C TYR A 131 5.42 22.73 -18.48
N SER A 132 6.44 22.98 -19.30
CA SER A 132 7.33 24.14 -19.20
C SER A 132 6.65 25.49 -19.43
N SER A 133 5.48 25.50 -20.08
CA SER A 133 4.67 26.70 -20.35
C SER A 133 3.83 27.16 -19.16
N GLY A 134 3.69 26.33 -18.11
CA GLY A 134 2.97 26.67 -16.89
C GLY A 134 3.85 27.24 -15.78
N ASN A 135 3.25 27.54 -14.63
CA ASN A 135 4.00 27.93 -13.44
C ASN A 135 4.79 26.71 -12.90
N LYS A 136 6.12 26.76 -13.04
CA LYS A 136 7.03 25.68 -12.60
C LYS A 136 6.86 25.31 -11.12
N ILE A 137 6.57 26.28 -10.24
CA ILE A 137 6.38 26.05 -8.81
C ILE A 137 5.11 25.25 -8.58
N GLU A 138 4.02 25.61 -9.28
CA GLU A 138 2.75 24.89 -9.19
C GLU A 138 2.87 23.46 -9.70
N ASN A 139 3.56 23.25 -10.83
CA ASN A 139 3.77 21.93 -11.41
C ASN A 139 4.65 21.05 -10.50
N ALA A 140 5.70 21.62 -9.90
CA ALA A 140 6.50 20.92 -8.89
C ALA A 140 5.65 20.55 -7.66
N GLY A 141 4.75 21.45 -7.24
CA GLY A 141 3.78 21.22 -6.17
C GLY A 141 2.86 20.04 -6.47
N LYS A 142 2.23 20.00 -7.64
CA LYS A 142 1.38 18.88 -8.09
C LYS A 142 2.14 17.56 -8.10
N PHE A 143 3.35 17.56 -8.68
CA PHE A 143 4.19 16.37 -8.71
C PHE A 143 4.50 15.86 -7.31
N LYS A 144 4.91 16.76 -6.41
CA LYS A 144 5.19 16.42 -5.01
C LYS A 144 3.97 15.82 -4.33
N THR A 145 2.79 16.43 -4.46
CA THR A 145 1.54 15.89 -3.89
C THR A 145 1.24 14.48 -4.39
N ILE A 146 1.43 14.20 -5.69
CA ILE A 146 1.23 12.85 -6.23
C ILE A 146 2.15 11.83 -5.55
N ILE A 147 3.44 12.15 -5.43
CA ILE A 147 4.45 11.25 -4.85
C ILE A 147 4.20 11.05 -3.36
N ASP A 148 4.04 12.14 -2.61
CA ASP A 148 3.86 12.12 -1.16
C ASP A 148 2.59 11.34 -0.80
N SER A 149 1.47 11.62 -1.47
CA SER A 149 0.22 10.92 -1.20
C SER A 149 0.27 9.45 -1.58
N CYS A 150 0.88 9.09 -2.74
CA CYS A 150 1.11 7.67 -3.07
C CYS A 150 1.99 6.97 -2.02
N GLY A 151 3.03 7.67 -1.55
CA GLY A 151 3.94 7.18 -0.50
C GLY A 151 3.22 6.96 0.83
N MET A 152 2.36 7.89 1.24
CA MET A 152 1.57 7.79 2.47
C MET A 152 0.54 6.64 2.38
N ILE A 153 -0.22 6.55 1.29
CA ILE A 153 -1.16 5.43 1.06
C ILE A 153 -0.43 4.09 1.14
N TYR A 154 0.74 3.97 0.51
CA TYR A 154 1.56 2.76 0.59
C TYR A 154 1.91 2.37 2.04
N GLN A 155 2.32 3.34 2.86
CA GLN A 155 2.67 3.10 4.25
C GLN A 155 1.44 2.72 5.09
N ILE A 156 0.31 3.38 4.88
CA ILE A 156 -0.94 3.07 5.58
C ILE A 156 -1.36 1.62 5.29
N PHE A 157 -1.37 1.20 4.03
CA PHE A 157 -1.73 -0.18 3.69
C PHE A 157 -0.73 -1.21 4.23
N LEU A 158 0.57 -0.88 4.25
CA LEU A 158 1.58 -1.75 4.85
C LEU A 158 1.40 -1.88 6.38
N GLN A 159 1.06 -0.79 7.07
CA GLN A 159 0.79 -0.78 8.51
C GLN A 159 -0.48 -1.55 8.84
N ASN A 160 -1.56 -1.34 8.07
CA ASN A 160 -2.79 -2.11 8.20
C ASN A 160 -2.51 -3.61 8.09
N ASP A 161 -1.83 -4.06 7.02
CA ASP A 161 -1.49 -5.48 6.83
C ASP A 161 -0.76 -6.07 8.05
N LYS A 162 0.25 -5.35 8.56
CA LYS A 162 0.99 -5.79 9.74
C LYS A 162 0.09 -5.88 10.97
N PHE A 163 -0.69 -4.84 11.24
CA PHE A 163 -1.51 -4.76 12.44
C PHE A 163 -2.61 -5.82 12.46
N LEU A 164 -3.18 -6.13 11.29
CA LEU A 164 -4.20 -7.16 11.10
C LEU A 164 -3.61 -8.57 11.30
N LYS A 165 -2.41 -8.84 10.77
CA LYS A 165 -1.68 -10.10 11.01
C LYS A 165 -1.32 -10.31 12.48
N ASP A 166 -0.81 -9.27 13.14
CA ASP A 166 -0.45 -9.32 14.55
C ASP A 166 -1.70 -9.57 15.42
N LYS A 167 -2.81 -8.91 15.10
CA LYS A 167 -4.10 -9.13 15.78
C LYS A 167 -4.64 -10.54 15.59
N LEU A 168 -4.64 -11.07 14.36
CA LEU A 168 -5.10 -12.44 14.08
C LEU A 168 -4.34 -13.48 14.93
N LYS A 169 -3.01 -13.29 15.04
CA LYS A 169 -2.18 -14.15 15.88
C LYS A 169 -2.56 -14.04 17.35
N LEU A 170 -2.63 -12.81 17.89
CA LEU A 170 -3.00 -12.57 19.29
C LEU A 170 -4.39 -13.11 19.63
N ASP A 171 -5.36 -12.97 18.73
CA ASP A 171 -6.71 -13.47 18.94
C ASP A 171 -6.76 -14.99 18.91
N SER A 172 -6.03 -15.64 17.99
CA SER A 172 -5.96 -17.11 17.97
C SER A 172 -5.36 -17.68 19.26
N GLU A 173 -4.27 -17.09 19.77
CA GLU A 173 -3.63 -17.49 21.02
C GLU A 173 -4.51 -17.17 22.24
N GLY A 174 -5.17 -15.99 22.21
CA GLY A 174 -6.11 -15.55 23.25
C GLY A 174 -7.32 -16.46 23.35
N LYS A 175 -7.94 -16.85 22.23
CA LYS A 175 -9.08 -17.78 22.18
C LYS A 175 -8.72 -19.15 22.78
N ILE A 176 -7.53 -19.69 22.46
CA ILE A 176 -7.07 -20.96 23.01
C ILE A 176 -6.91 -20.86 24.54
N LYS A 177 -6.21 -19.82 25.02
CA LYS A 177 -5.99 -19.60 26.46
C LYS A 177 -7.31 -19.40 27.20
N LEU A 178 -8.20 -18.58 26.65
CA LEU A 178 -9.51 -18.31 27.22
C LEU A 178 -10.35 -19.58 27.29
N SER A 179 -10.35 -20.40 26.24
CA SER A 179 -11.07 -21.69 26.26
C SER A 179 -10.52 -22.63 27.34
N ALA A 180 -9.21 -22.65 27.56
CA ALA A 180 -8.62 -23.45 28.64
C ALA A 180 -9.03 -22.94 30.02
N MET A 181 -9.04 -21.62 30.22
CA MET A 181 -9.50 -20.98 31.47
C MET A 181 -10.98 -21.22 31.73
N VAL A 182 -11.83 -21.16 30.71
CA VAL A 182 -13.26 -21.49 30.80
C VAL A 182 -13.46 -22.93 31.27
N ASN A 183 -12.75 -23.88 30.66
CA ASN A 183 -12.85 -25.30 31.03
C ASN A 183 -12.39 -25.53 32.48
N GLU A 184 -11.29 -24.89 32.88
CA GLU A 184 -10.78 -25.00 34.25
C GLU A 184 -11.76 -24.37 35.26
N CYS A 185 -12.30 -23.20 34.93
CA CYS A 185 -13.32 -22.54 35.75
C CYS A 185 -14.57 -23.40 35.91
N ALA A 186 -15.03 -24.07 34.84
CA ALA A 186 -16.18 -24.97 34.89
C ALA A 186 -15.89 -26.21 35.77
N ASN A 187 -14.70 -26.78 35.67
CA ASN A 187 -14.28 -27.91 36.51
C ASN A 187 -14.20 -27.51 38.00
N LEU A 188 -13.58 -26.38 38.31
CA LEU A 188 -13.47 -25.86 39.66
C LEU A 188 -14.84 -25.49 40.24
N LEU A 189 -15.72 -24.90 39.43
CA LEU A 189 -17.12 -24.64 39.79
C LEU A 189 -17.83 -25.93 40.18
N GLY A 190 -17.71 -26.99 39.38
CA GLY A 190 -18.29 -28.30 39.68
C GLY A 190 -17.78 -28.91 40.99
N LYS A 191 -16.47 -28.84 41.24
CA LYS A 191 -15.86 -29.30 42.51
C LYS A 191 -16.37 -28.52 43.71
N CYS A 192 -16.38 -27.18 43.62
CA CYS A 192 -16.88 -26.31 44.69
C CYS A 192 -18.36 -26.60 44.99
N LEU A 193 -19.19 -26.76 43.96
CA LEU A 193 -20.61 -27.10 44.10
C LEU A 193 -20.81 -28.44 44.83
N HIS A 194 -20.08 -29.48 44.43
CA HIS A 194 -20.19 -30.79 45.06
C HIS A 194 -19.82 -30.74 46.54
N LYS A 195 -18.68 -30.12 46.87
CA LYS A 195 -18.23 -29.94 48.25
C LYS A 195 -19.22 -29.14 49.09
N MET A 196 -19.68 -28.00 48.58
CA MET A 196 -20.68 -27.17 49.25
C MET A 196 -22.00 -27.91 49.50
N HIS A 197 -22.39 -28.82 48.59
CA HIS A 197 -23.58 -29.65 48.77
C HIS A 197 -23.39 -30.66 49.92
N GLU A 198 -22.27 -31.38 49.94
CA GLU A 198 -21.95 -32.36 50.99
C GLU A 198 -21.86 -31.71 52.38
N GLU A 199 -21.25 -30.53 52.45
CA GLU A 199 -21.07 -29.76 53.68
C GLU A 199 -22.32 -28.97 54.09
N LYS A 200 -23.40 -28.99 53.28
CA LYS A 200 -24.61 -28.17 53.47
C LYS A 200 -24.28 -26.68 53.65
N ASN A 201 -23.34 -26.19 52.85
CA ASN A 201 -22.87 -24.81 52.91
C ASN A 201 -24.02 -23.84 52.55
N PRO A 202 -24.30 -22.82 53.38
CA PRO A 202 -25.40 -21.89 53.14
C PRO A 202 -25.24 -21.04 51.86
N LEU A 203 -24.04 -21.00 51.28
CA LEU A 203 -23.73 -20.27 50.05
C LEU A 203 -24.02 -21.09 48.78
N PHE A 204 -24.29 -22.40 48.91
CA PHE A 204 -24.58 -23.29 47.79
C PHE A 204 -25.66 -22.76 46.82
N PRO A 205 -26.79 -22.18 47.28
CA PRO A 205 -27.82 -21.65 46.39
C PRO A 205 -27.37 -20.51 45.48
N GLU A 206 -26.39 -19.70 45.92
CA GLU A 206 -25.83 -18.60 45.11
C GLU A 206 -25.00 -19.16 43.94
N PHE A 207 -24.22 -20.21 44.21
CA PHE A 207 -23.32 -20.86 43.26
C PHE A 207 -24.06 -21.75 42.25
N ILE A 208 -25.06 -22.52 42.69
CA ILE A 208 -25.81 -23.44 41.80
C ILE A 208 -26.58 -22.67 40.72
N LYS A 209 -27.01 -21.44 41.02
CA LYS A 209 -27.70 -20.56 40.07
C LYS A 209 -26.83 -20.25 38.85
N ILE A 210 -25.52 -20.03 39.05
CA ILE A 210 -24.57 -19.79 37.95
C ILE A 210 -24.50 -21.02 37.04
N ASN A 211 -24.36 -22.21 37.64
CA ASN A 211 -24.33 -23.48 36.90
C ASN A 211 -25.63 -23.74 36.13
N ASP A 212 -26.79 -23.51 36.74
CA ASP A 212 -28.09 -23.70 36.09
C ASP A 212 -28.29 -22.74 34.92
N ASP A 213 -27.86 -21.48 35.06
CA ASP A 213 -27.97 -20.48 34.00
C ASP A 213 -26.98 -20.74 32.84
N ALA A 214 -25.79 -21.28 33.13
CA ALA A 214 -24.85 -21.75 32.11
C ALA A 214 -25.40 -22.97 31.35
N ASN A 215 -25.98 -23.95 32.06
CA ASN A 215 -26.53 -25.17 31.45
C ASN A 215 -27.74 -24.91 30.55
N LYS A 216 -28.57 -23.89 30.85
CA LYS A 216 -29.69 -23.47 29.98
C LYS A 216 -29.25 -22.94 28.60
N LYS A 217 -27.97 -22.65 28.39
CA LYS A 217 -27.43 -22.04 27.16
C LYS A 217 -26.31 -22.86 26.51
N MET A 218 -26.25 -24.18 26.73
CA MET A 218 -25.19 -25.09 26.22
C MET A 218 -25.05 -25.19 24.69
N ASN A 219 -25.96 -24.64 23.89
CA ASN A 219 -25.98 -24.82 22.43
C ASN A 219 -25.20 -23.76 21.63
N LEU A 220 -24.26 -23.04 22.26
CA LEU A 220 -23.46 -22.01 21.58
C LEU A 220 -22.21 -22.63 20.93
N TYR A 221 -21.82 -22.15 19.75
CA TYR A 221 -20.63 -22.61 19.01
C TYR A 221 -19.72 -21.43 18.61
N GLY A 222 -18.44 -21.69 18.37
CA GLY A 222 -17.49 -20.69 17.85
C GLY A 222 -17.30 -19.46 18.77
N ASP A 223 -17.32 -18.26 18.19
CA ASP A 223 -17.10 -17.01 18.96
C ASP A 223 -18.29 -16.68 19.89
N GLU A 224 -19.49 -17.14 19.56
CA GLU A 224 -20.65 -17.05 20.45
C GLU A 224 -20.50 -17.94 21.69
N PHE A 225 -19.78 -19.07 21.57
CA PHE A 225 -19.46 -19.91 22.71
C PHE A 225 -18.57 -19.16 23.70
N LEU A 226 -17.43 -18.62 23.27
CA LEU A 226 -16.51 -17.91 24.17
C LEU A 226 -17.17 -16.71 24.84
N ARG A 227 -17.93 -15.92 24.08
CA ARG A 227 -18.74 -14.81 24.61
C ARG A 227 -19.77 -15.31 25.62
N GLY A 228 -20.50 -16.38 25.30
CA GLY A 228 -21.46 -17.00 26.20
C GLY A 228 -20.82 -17.44 27.51
N GLN A 229 -19.70 -18.15 27.44
CA GLN A 229 -18.98 -18.65 28.61
C GLN A 229 -18.40 -17.52 29.49
N TYR A 230 -17.96 -16.42 28.87
CA TYR A 230 -17.59 -15.21 29.60
C TYR A 230 -18.77 -14.67 30.43
N TYR A 231 -19.94 -14.47 29.80
CA TYR A 231 -21.10 -13.87 30.47
C TYR A 231 -21.84 -14.82 31.43
N LEU A 232 -21.71 -16.14 31.26
CA LEU A 232 -22.47 -17.13 32.03
C LEU A 232 -21.66 -17.79 33.14
N ILE A 233 -20.34 -17.92 32.97
CA ILE A 233 -19.49 -18.61 33.95
C ILE A 233 -18.46 -17.65 34.52
N LEU A 234 -17.53 -17.15 33.70
CA LEU A 234 -16.36 -16.41 34.20
C LEU A 234 -16.75 -15.14 34.97
N LYS A 235 -17.56 -14.27 34.35
CA LYS A 235 -17.95 -13.00 34.96
C LYS A 235 -18.85 -13.19 36.20
N PRO A 236 -19.91 -14.02 36.17
CA PRO A 236 -20.72 -14.27 37.35
C PRO A 236 -19.96 -14.92 38.51
N CYS A 237 -19.05 -15.88 38.22
CA CYS A 237 -18.20 -16.48 39.26
C CYS A 237 -17.31 -15.43 39.91
N LEU A 238 -16.64 -14.59 39.12
CA LEU A 238 -15.81 -13.51 39.64
C LEU A 238 -16.62 -12.52 40.48
N GLU A 239 -17.75 -12.03 39.99
CA GLU A 239 -18.59 -11.06 40.72
C GLU A 239 -19.08 -11.61 42.06
N LEU A 240 -19.44 -12.90 42.09
CA LEU A 240 -19.87 -13.58 43.30
C LEU A 240 -18.72 -13.75 44.30
N LEU A 241 -17.56 -14.22 43.84
CA LEU A 241 -16.39 -14.41 44.68
C LEU A 241 -15.84 -13.07 45.19
N ASP A 242 -15.79 -12.02 44.36
CA ASP A 242 -15.45 -10.66 44.80
C ASP A 242 -16.44 -10.13 45.86
N SER A 243 -17.72 -10.50 45.78
CA SER A 243 -18.70 -10.17 46.81
C SER A 243 -18.42 -10.90 48.12
N TRP A 244 -17.98 -12.16 48.04
CA TRP A 244 -17.68 -12.99 49.21
C TRP A 244 -16.39 -12.55 49.91
N ASP A 245 -15.36 -12.22 49.15
CA ASP A 245 -14.11 -11.66 49.67
C ASP A 245 -14.34 -10.32 50.38
N ARG A 246 -15.17 -9.44 49.80
CA ARG A 246 -15.61 -8.19 50.46
C ARG A 246 -16.40 -8.40 51.75
N ARG A 247 -17.06 -9.55 51.90
CA ARG A 247 -17.73 -9.98 53.14
C ARG A 247 -16.78 -10.72 54.10
N HIS A 248 -15.48 -10.79 53.78
CA HIS A 248 -14.44 -11.49 54.53
C HIS A 248 -14.73 -13.00 54.70
N ILE A 249 -15.37 -13.62 53.72
CA ILE A 249 -15.56 -15.08 53.67
C ILE A 249 -14.23 -15.71 53.26
N VAL A 250 -13.73 -16.64 54.07
CA VAL A 250 -12.45 -17.33 53.79
C VAL A 250 -12.64 -18.34 52.67
N PHE A 251 -11.80 -18.27 51.65
CA PHE A 251 -11.75 -19.25 50.58
C PHE A 251 -10.85 -20.43 50.97
N ASP A 252 -11.33 -21.63 50.66
CA ASP A 252 -10.46 -22.79 50.58
C ASP A 252 -9.67 -22.77 49.26
N GLU A 253 -8.83 -23.78 49.07
CA GLU A 253 -7.95 -23.85 47.89
C GLU A 253 -8.74 -23.86 46.57
N ASP A 254 -9.83 -24.63 46.49
CA ASP A 254 -10.64 -24.74 45.28
C ASP A 254 -11.38 -23.41 44.95
N LEU A 255 -11.95 -22.74 45.97
CA LEU A 255 -12.58 -21.43 45.79
C LEU A 255 -11.56 -20.34 45.45
N GLY A 256 -10.38 -20.39 46.05
CA GLY A 256 -9.27 -19.48 45.73
C GLY A 256 -8.81 -19.66 44.28
N ASN A 257 -8.63 -20.89 43.84
CA ASN A 257 -8.26 -21.21 42.46
C ASN A 257 -9.35 -20.82 41.46
N LEU A 258 -10.63 -21.02 41.82
CA LEU A 258 -11.76 -20.58 41.00
C LEU A 258 -11.79 -19.07 40.85
N TRP A 259 -11.51 -18.33 41.94
CA TRP A 259 -11.46 -16.88 41.92
C TRP A 259 -10.36 -16.35 41.01
N ILE A 260 -9.14 -16.89 41.15
CA ILE A 260 -7.99 -16.52 40.31
C ILE A 260 -8.28 -16.84 38.84
N THR A 261 -8.76 -18.04 38.54
CA THR A 261 -9.05 -18.47 37.16
C THR A 261 -10.15 -17.61 36.51
N SER A 262 -11.20 -17.28 37.28
CA SER A 262 -12.28 -16.40 36.80
C SER A 262 -11.77 -15.00 36.53
N LYS A 263 -10.92 -14.45 37.41
CA LYS A 263 -10.31 -13.14 37.28
C LYS A 263 -9.43 -13.04 36.02
N ASP A 264 -8.50 -13.97 35.86
CA ASP A 264 -7.57 -13.99 34.73
C ASP A 264 -8.33 -14.19 33.40
N GLY A 265 -9.35 -15.05 33.38
CA GLY A 265 -10.22 -15.25 32.22
C GLY A 265 -11.01 -13.99 31.83
N VAL A 266 -11.59 -13.29 32.82
CA VAL A 266 -12.30 -12.02 32.60
C VAL A 266 -11.34 -10.94 32.08
N GLU A 267 -10.14 -10.83 32.65
CA GLU A 267 -9.14 -9.87 32.20
C GLU A 267 -8.69 -10.15 30.76
N LEU A 268 -8.40 -11.41 30.43
CA LEU A 268 -8.02 -11.81 29.08
C LEU A 268 -9.12 -11.49 28.06
N TYR A 269 -10.38 -11.83 28.35
CA TYR A 269 -11.52 -11.50 27.48
C TYR A 269 -11.63 -9.99 27.24
N ASN A 270 -11.59 -9.20 28.31
CA ASN A 270 -11.69 -7.74 28.21
C ASN A 270 -10.54 -7.13 27.40
N ASN A 271 -9.32 -7.66 27.54
CA ASN A 271 -8.17 -7.24 26.76
C ASN A 271 -8.34 -7.57 25.26
N MET A 272 -8.88 -8.74 24.93
CA MET A 272 -9.20 -9.11 23.54
C MET A 272 -10.23 -8.16 22.92
N CYS A 273 -11.30 -7.83 23.66
CA CYS A 273 -12.32 -6.86 23.24
C CYS A 273 -11.73 -5.45 23.04
N ARG A 274 -10.91 -4.96 23.99
CA ARG A 274 -10.22 -3.67 23.88
C ARG A 274 -9.32 -3.61 22.65
N ASN A 275 -8.56 -4.67 22.39
CA ASN A 275 -7.71 -4.75 21.20
C ASN A 275 -8.54 -4.71 19.91
N ASN A 276 -9.74 -5.28 19.89
CA ASN A 276 -10.62 -5.18 18.74
C ASN A 276 -11.15 -3.75 18.52
N ILE A 277 -11.50 -3.05 19.60
CA ILE A 277 -11.91 -1.63 19.53
C ILE A 277 -10.75 -0.76 19.02
N LEU A 278 -9.53 -0.98 19.50
CA LEU A 278 -8.35 -0.26 19.05
C LEU A 278 -8.08 -0.52 17.56
N LEU A 279 -8.22 -1.78 17.11
CA LEU A 279 -8.13 -2.12 15.71
C LEU A 279 -9.15 -1.36 14.87
N LEU A 280 -10.43 -1.45 15.24
CA LEU A 280 -11.51 -0.79 14.53
C LEU A 280 -11.29 0.72 14.40
N ASN A 281 -10.84 1.37 15.48
CA ASN A 281 -10.53 2.80 15.48
C ASN A 281 -9.36 3.12 14.55
N HIS A 282 -8.29 2.31 14.57
CA HIS A 282 -7.15 2.49 13.67
C HIS A 282 -7.56 2.36 12.21
N LEU A 283 -8.33 1.32 11.87
CA LEU A 283 -8.82 1.11 10.50
C LEU A 283 -9.72 2.26 10.03
N LYS A 284 -10.60 2.77 10.90
CA LYS A 284 -11.48 3.92 10.58
C LYS A 284 -10.70 5.21 10.31
N ILE A 285 -9.64 5.47 11.08
CA ILE A 285 -8.76 6.62 10.87
C ILE A 285 -8.07 6.48 9.51
N ASN A 286 -7.45 5.33 9.28
CA ASN A 286 -6.71 5.05 8.05
C ASN A 286 -7.60 5.08 6.81
N PHE A 287 -8.84 4.59 6.91
CA PHE A 287 -9.84 4.66 5.84
C PHE A 287 -10.08 6.11 5.39
N LYS A 288 -10.35 7.01 6.35
CA LYS A 288 -10.57 8.44 6.07
C LYS A 288 -9.32 9.13 5.53
N GLU A 289 -8.16 8.77 6.05
CA GLU A 289 -6.89 9.33 5.60
C GLU A 289 -6.62 8.93 4.13
N VAL A 290 -6.86 7.68 3.76
CA VAL A 290 -6.74 7.21 2.38
C VAL A 290 -7.76 7.89 1.46
N GLU A 291 -9.01 8.14 1.90
CA GLU A 291 -9.98 8.91 1.11
C GLU A 291 -9.47 10.31 0.77
N ASN A 292 -8.91 11.03 1.75
CA ASN A 292 -8.37 12.37 1.54
C ASN A 292 -7.16 12.34 0.58
N LEU A 293 -6.23 11.41 0.81
CA LEU A 293 -5.04 11.26 -0.03
C LEU A 293 -5.39 10.87 -1.47
N LEU A 294 -6.45 10.07 -1.67
CA LEU A 294 -6.97 9.75 -3.00
C LEU A 294 -7.45 11.00 -3.74
N ILE A 295 -8.21 11.88 -3.07
CA ILE A 295 -8.66 13.15 -3.66
C ILE A 295 -7.48 14.02 -4.08
N ASP A 296 -6.44 14.09 -3.24
CA ASP A 296 -5.23 14.86 -3.51
C ASP A 296 -4.48 14.35 -4.76
N ILE A 297 -4.31 13.03 -4.88
CA ILE A 297 -3.67 12.41 -6.04
C ILE A 297 -4.54 12.62 -7.29
N GLU A 298 -5.85 12.41 -7.19
CA GLU A 298 -6.76 12.53 -8.34
C GLU A 298 -6.78 13.94 -8.93
N THR A 299 -6.81 14.94 -8.05
CA THR A 299 -6.78 16.36 -8.41
C THR A 299 -5.42 16.75 -8.98
N SER A 300 -4.33 16.38 -8.29
CA SER A 300 -2.96 16.76 -8.70
C SER A 300 -2.50 16.06 -9.97
N SER A 301 -3.00 14.84 -10.24
CA SER A 301 -2.68 14.06 -11.44
C SER A 301 -3.67 14.24 -12.59
N GLN A 302 -4.72 15.04 -12.43
CA GLN A 302 -5.80 15.14 -13.42
C GLN A 302 -5.30 15.50 -14.83
N GLN A 303 -4.43 16.51 -14.91
CA GLN A 303 -3.86 16.96 -16.19
C GLN A 303 -2.96 15.88 -16.80
N LEU A 304 -2.06 15.30 -16.02
CA LEU A 304 -1.17 14.21 -16.47
C LEU A 304 -1.98 13.03 -17.01
N ARG A 305 -3.01 12.60 -16.28
CA ARG A 305 -3.86 11.49 -16.71
C ARG A 305 -4.60 11.82 -18.00
N LYS A 306 -5.15 13.03 -18.13
CA LYS A 306 -5.85 13.46 -19.35
C LYS A 306 -4.94 13.53 -20.58
N ASP A 307 -3.69 13.89 -20.41
CA ASP A 307 -2.76 14.09 -21.52
C ASP A 307 -2.16 12.77 -22.04
N PHE A 308 -2.16 11.71 -21.23
CA PHE A 308 -1.42 10.47 -21.52
C PHE A 308 -2.20 9.15 -21.35
N LEU A 309 -3.47 9.19 -20.93
CA LEU A 309 -4.40 8.03 -20.91
C LEU A 309 -5.56 8.30 -21.87
#